data_AF-A0A419HM94-F1
#
_entry.id   AF-A0A419HM94-F1
#
_cell.length_a   1.000
_cell.length_b   1.000
_cell.length_c   1.000
_cell.angle_alpha   90.00
_cell.angle_beta   90.00
_cell.angle_gamma   90.00
#
_symmetry.space_group_name_H-M   'P 1'
#
loop_
_entity.id
_entity.type
_entity.pdbx_description
1 polymer ?
#
loop_
_entity_poly.entity_id
_entity_poly.type
_entity_poly.pdbx_seq_one_letter_code
_entity_poly.pdbx_strand_id
1 'polypeptide(L)'
;MAENNINYGYQQSGGTAHIGNQAIGHGATANSGPPAQLVGLLDELSRLVEENRERLPAEAEVSARILREELAAEQPNRSLVSRMISSLSDLVKPVAPLATTVAEIAKAVGELSS
;
A
#
# COMPACT_ATOMS: atom_id res chain seq x y z
N MET A 1 15.61 35.48 30.10
CA MET A 1 16.00 34.14 29.62
C MET A 1 15.01 33.16 30.23
N ALA A 2 14.09 32.64 29.43
CA ALA A 2 13.06 31.71 29.89
C ALA A 2 12.90 30.65 28.80
N GLU A 3 13.43 29.45 29.03
CA GLU A 3 13.22 28.31 28.15
C GLU A 3 12.69 27.13 28.97
N ASN A 4 11.36 27.13 29.00
CA ASN A 4 10.44 26.01 28.85
C ASN A 4 10.96 24.61 29.25
N ASN A 5 10.57 24.19 30.45
CA ASN A 5 10.63 22.82 30.92
C ASN A 5 9.56 21.99 30.18
N ILE A 6 9.93 21.27 29.12
CA ILE A 6 9.01 20.42 28.36
C ILE A 6 8.88 19.07 29.09
N ASN A 7 7.69 18.87 29.65
CA ASN A 7 7.22 17.65 30.28
C ASN A 7 7.04 16.54 29.23
N TYR A 8 7.89 15.51 29.23
CA TYR A 8 7.66 14.27 28.47
C TYR A 8 6.86 13.27 29.31
N GLY A 9 5.58 13.57 29.50
CA GLY A 9 4.63 12.64 30.12
C GLY A 9 4.23 11.55 29.12
N TYR A 10 4.97 10.44 29.06
CA TYR A 10 4.50 9.20 28.45
C TYR A 10 3.80 8.38 29.52
N GLN A 11 2.46 8.32 29.47
CA GLN A 11 1.66 7.46 30.33
C GLN A 11 0.86 6.50 29.43
N GLN A 12 1.43 5.32 29.16
CA GLN A 12 0.76 4.26 28.40
C GLN A 12 0.12 3.28 29.39
N SER A 13 -1.20 3.39 29.54
CA SER A 13 -2.01 2.41 30.27
C SER A 13 -2.60 1.42 29.27
N GLY A 14 -2.20 0.15 29.39
CA GLY A 14 -2.94 -1.04 28.91
C GLY A 14 -3.24 -1.12 27.41
N GLY A 15 -2.35 -1.76 26.65
CA GLY A 15 -2.63 -2.19 25.28
C GLY A 15 -1.34 -2.46 24.52
N THR A 16 -1.18 -3.70 24.05
CA THR A 16 -0.01 -4.28 23.39
C THR A 16 0.74 -3.30 22.47
N ALA A 17 2.01 -3.01 22.79
CA ALA A 17 2.87 -2.21 21.93
C ALA A 17 3.42 -3.08 20.79
N HIS A 18 2.93 -2.87 19.58
CA HIS A 18 3.55 -3.41 18.36
C HIS A 18 4.73 -2.51 18.01
N ILE A 19 5.94 -2.92 18.37
CA ILE A 19 7.17 -2.16 18.09
C ILE A 19 7.56 -2.44 16.64
N GLY A 20 7.06 -1.61 15.72
CA GLY A 20 7.49 -1.58 14.32
C GLY A 20 8.28 -0.29 14.06
N ASN A 21 9.59 -0.43 13.85
CA ASN A 21 10.52 0.57 13.31
C ASN A 21 10.52 1.96 13.98
N GLN A 22 11.19 2.06 15.12
CA GLN A 22 11.69 3.36 15.61
C GLN A 22 13.02 3.70 14.93
N ALA A 23 12.98 4.49 13.86
CA ALA A 23 14.16 5.19 13.38
C ALA A 23 14.42 6.42 14.28
N ILE A 24 15.32 6.28 15.26
CA ILE A 24 15.81 7.41 16.07
C ILE A 24 16.98 8.05 15.31
N GLY A 25 16.73 9.15 14.60
CA GLY A 25 17.75 9.97 13.95
C GLY A 25 17.16 11.06 13.04
N HIS A 26 17.61 12.31 13.19
CA HIS A 26 17.17 13.44 12.35
C HIS A 26 17.66 13.21 10.91
N GLY A 27 16.77 12.74 10.03
CA GLY A 27 17.05 12.43 8.62
C GLY A 27 16.96 10.94 8.23
N ALA A 28 16.62 10.04 9.15
CA ALA A 28 16.44 8.62 8.83
C ALA A 28 15.01 8.35 8.33
N THR A 29 14.82 8.25 7.00
CA THR A 29 13.60 7.67 6.42
C THR A 29 13.71 6.15 6.40
N ALA A 30 13.02 5.50 7.34
CA ALA A 30 12.80 4.06 7.25
C ALA A 30 11.72 3.77 6.20
N ASN A 31 12.08 3.69 4.92
CA ASN A 31 11.20 3.14 3.90
C ASN A 31 11.22 1.61 3.98
N SER A 32 10.57 1.08 5.01
CA SER A 32 10.37 -0.36 5.20
C SER A 32 9.07 -0.80 4.54
N GLY A 33 9.13 -1.15 3.26
CA GLY A 33 8.02 -1.79 2.53
C GLY A 33 6.78 -0.90 2.29
N PRO A 34 5.77 -1.43 1.56
CA PRO A 34 4.53 -0.72 1.32
C PRO A 34 3.78 -0.45 2.64
N PRO A 35 3.09 0.70 2.78
CA PRO A 35 2.28 1.02 3.95
C PRO A 35 1.26 -0.08 4.24
N ALA A 36 0.92 -0.28 5.53
CA ALA A 36 -0.08 -1.28 5.94
C ALA A 36 -1.43 -1.11 5.19
N GLN A 37 -1.81 0.13 4.88
CA GLN A 37 -2.98 0.40 4.05
C GLN A 37 -2.86 -0.16 2.62
N LEU A 38 -1.70 0.01 1.98
CA LEU A 38 -1.45 -0.51 0.63
C LEU A 38 -1.43 -2.05 0.63
N VAL A 39 -0.87 -2.67 1.67
CA VAL A 39 -0.92 -4.13 1.85
C VAL A 39 -2.36 -4.62 1.93
N GLY A 40 -3.20 -3.97 2.73
CA GLY A 40 -4.62 -4.32 2.85
C GLY A 40 -5.39 -4.17 1.53
N LEU A 41 -5.10 -3.14 0.74
CA LEU A 41 -5.69 -2.95 -0.58
C LEU A 41 -5.26 -4.03 -1.58
N LEU A 42 -4.00 -4.48 -1.51
CA LEU A 42 -3.49 -5.57 -2.36
C LEU A 42 -4.11 -6.92 -1.98
N ASP A 43 -4.35 -7.18 -0.70
CA ASP A 43 -5.05 -8.37 -0.24
C ASP A 43 -6.52 -8.36 -0.70
N GLU A 44 -7.20 -7.22 -0.57
CA GLU A 44 -8.58 -7.06 -1.06
C GLU A 44 -8.67 -7.22 -2.58
N LEU A 45 -7.71 -6.66 -3.33
CA LEU A 45 -7.61 -6.86 -4.77
C LEU A 45 -7.49 -8.35 -5.11
N SER A 46 -6.57 -9.08 -4.47
CA SER A 46 -6.41 -10.52 -4.70
C SER A 46 -7.68 -11.31 -4.39
N ARG A 47 -8.36 -11.00 -3.27
CA ARG A 47 -9.62 -11.63 -2.89
C ARG A 47 -10.70 -11.39 -3.94
N LEU A 48 -10.90 -10.14 -4.34
CA LEU A 48 -11.92 -9.77 -5.31
C LEU A 48 -11.66 -10.33 -6.70
N VAL A 49 -10.39 -10.45 -7.12
CA VAL A 49 -10.02 -11.09 -8.39
C VAL A 49 -10.38 -12.56 -8.37
N GLU A 50 -10.08 -13.29 -7.30
CA GLU A 50 -10.45 -14.70 -7.16
C GLU A 50 -11.98 -14.88 -7.17
N GLU A 51 -12.69 -14.07 -6.38
CA GLU A 51 -14.16 -14.10 -6.30
C GLU A 51 -14.85 -13.79 -7.64
N ASN A 52 -14.20 -13.03 -8.53
CA ASN A 52 -14.75 -12.62 -9.82
C ASN A 52 -14.01 -13.24 -11.01
N ARG A 53 -13.24 -14.31 -10.81
CA ARG A 53 -12.40 -14.92 -11.86
C ARG A 53 -13.17 -15.29 -13.13
N GLU A 54 -14.43 -15.70 -13.03
CA GLU A 54 -15.27 -16.08 -14.18
C GLU A 54 -15.71 -14.87 -15.02
N ARG A 55 -15.63 -13.67 -14.44
CA ARG A 55 -16.04 -12.41 -15.05
C ARG A 55 -14.85 -11.58 -15.53
N LEU A 56 -13.63 -12.04 -15.26
CA LEU A 56 -12.39 -11.35 -15.57
C LEU A 56 -11.59 -12.13 -16.61
N PRO A 57 -10.80 -11.42 -17.43
CA PRO A 57 -9.76 -12.06 -18.24
C PRO A 57 -8.69 -12.67 -17.32
N ALA A 58 -8.09 -13.79 -17.72
CA ALA A 58 -7.04 -14.48 -16.95
C ALA A 58 -5.82 -13.56 -16.70
N GLU A 59 -5.59 -12.61 -17.60
CA GLU A 59 -4.58 -11.58 -17.51
C GLU A 59 -4.75 -10.66 -16.28
N ALA A 60 -5.97 -10.52 -15.74
CA ALA A 60 -6.23 -9.70 -14.55
C ALA A 60 -5.55 -10.30 -13.30
N GLU A 61 -5.62 -11.62 -13.14
CA GLU A 61 -4.98 -12.33 -12.02
C GLU A 61 -3.46 -12.23 -12.10
N VAL A 62 -2.90 -12.48 -13.29
CA VAL A 62 -1.46 -12.35 -13.54
C VAL A 62 -0.98 -10.93 -13.28
N SER A 63 -1.73 -9.92 -13.76
CA SER A 63 -1.40 -8.51 -13.57
C SER A 63 -1.46 -8.09 -12.10
N ALA A 64 -2.48 -8.54 -11.36
CA ALA A 64 -2.60 -8.27 -9.92
C ALA A 64 -1.46 -8.89 -9.11
N ARG A 65 -1.05 -10.12 -9.46
CA ARG A 65 0.09 -10.79 -8.82
C ARG A 65 1.40 -10.05 -9.06
N ILE A 66 1.72 -9.74 -10.32
CA ILE A 66 2.95 -9.03 -10.66
C ILE A 66 2.96 -7.64 -9.99
N LEU A 67 1.80 -6.96 -9.89
CA LEU A 67 1.72 -5.65 -9.25
C LEU A 67 2.09 -5.73 -7.76
N ARG A 68 1.60 -6.77 -7.08
CA ARG A 68 1.94 -7.07 -5.68
C ARG A 68 3.43 -7.35 -5.53
N GLU A 69 4.00 -8.19 -6.39
CA GLU A 69 5.43 -8.52 -6.38
C GLU A 69 6.31 -7.28 -6.58
N GLU A 70 5.95 -6.43 -7.54
CA GLU A 70 6.68 -5.19 -7.83
C GLU A 70 6.60 -4.19 -6.68
N LEU A 71 5.43 -4.04 -6.04
CA LEU A 71 5.26 -3.17 -4.87
C LEU A 71 5.93 -3.72 -3.60
N ALA A 72 6.16 -5.02 -3.53
CA ALA A 72 6.91 -5.67 -2.45
C ALA A 72 8.42 -5.69 -2.69
N ALA A 73 8.88 -5.33 -3.89
CA ALA A 73 10.30 -5.25 -4.20
C ALA A 73 10.98 -4.17 -3.36
N GLU A 74 12.26 -4.38 -3.04
CA GLU A 74 13.07 -3.40 -2.29
C GLU A 74 13.18 -2.06 -3.05
N GLN A 75 13.15 -2.11 -4.38
CA GLN A 75 13.16 -0.94 -5.25
C GLN A 75 12.07 -1.05 -6.32
N PRO A 76 10.83 -0.63 -6.01
CA PRO A 76 9.73 -0.67 -6.96
C PRO A 76 9.97 0.23 -8.18
N ASN A 77 9.77 -0.31 -9.38
CA ASN A 77 9.79 0.42 -10.63
C ASN A 77 8.48 1.19 -10.81
N ARG A 78 8.50 2.47 -10.45
CA ARG A 78 7.32 3.36 -10.50
C ARG A 78 6.64 3.39 -11.88
N SER A 79 7.42 3.42 -12.96
CA SER A 79 6.89 3.45 -14.32
C SER A 79 6.24 2.12 -14.73
N LEU A 80 6.71 1.00 -14.17
CA LEU A 80 6.06 -0.30 -14.33
C LEU A 80 4.76 -0.35 -13.51
N VAL A 81 4.82 -0.02 -12.22
CA VAL A 81 3.66 0.03 -11.31
C VAL A 81 2.53 0.88 -11.89
N SER A 82 2.82 2.10 -12.36
CA SER A 82 1.80 2.98 -12.94
C SER A 82 1.16 2.38 -14.20
N ARG A 83 1.96 1.79 -15.09
CA ARG A 83 1.46 1.10 -16.29
C ARG A 83 0.59 -0.10 -15.93
N MET A 84 1.00 -0.87 -14.93
CA MET A 84 0.27 -2.03 -14.45
C MET A 84 -1.07 -1.66 -13.81
N ILE A 85 -1.10 -0.61 -12.98
CA ILE A 85 -2.33 -0.10 -12.38
C ILE A 85 -3.30 0.37 -13.47
N SER A 86 -2.81 1.05 -14.51
CA SER A 86 -3.65 1.47 -15.65
C SER A 86 -4.21 0.27 -16.41
N SER A 87 -3.35 -0.71 -16.73
CA SER A 87 -3.75 -1.94 -17.42
C SER A 87 -4.78 -2.72 -16.59
N LEU A 88 -4.53 -2.89 -15.29
CA LEU A 88 -5.43 -3.60 -14.39
C LEU A 88 -6.76 -2.86 -14.25
N SER A 89 -6.76 -1.52 -14.19
CA SER A 89 -7.98 -0.71 -14.18
C SER A 89 -8.87 -1.02 -15.37
N ASP A 90 -8.30 -1.16 -16.57
CA ASP A 90 -9.05 -1.52 -17.77
C ASP A 90 -9.63 -2.92 -17.72
N LEU A 91 -8.86 -3.90 -17.23
CA LEU A 91 -9.27 -5.30 -17.13
C LEU A 91 -10.41 -5.52 -16.12
N VAL A 92 -10.45 -4.72 -15.04
CA VAL A 92 -11.43 -4.88 -13.96
C VAL A 92 -12.65 -3.96 -14.07
N LYS A 93 -12.74 -3.11 -15.11
CA LYS A 93 -13.91 -2.23 -15.37
C LYS A 93 -15.28 -2.91 -15.21
N PRO A 94 -15.50 -4.17 -15.63
CA PRO A 94 -16.79 -4.85 -15.48
C PRO A 94 -17.21 -5.14 -14.04
N VAL A 95 -16.29 -5.02 -13.08
CA VAL A 95 -16.49 -5.36 -11.67
C VAL A 95 -16.21 -4.10 -10.82
N ALA A 96 -17.27 -3.36 -10.50
CA ALA A 96 -17.16 -2.06 -9.81
C ALA A 96 -16.35 -2.09 -8.50
N PRO A 97 -16.47 -3.11 -7.62
CA PRO A 97 -15.62 -3.22 -6.43
C PRO A 97 -14.12 -3.26 -6.78
N LEU A 98 -13.73 -4.04 -7.79
CA LEU A 98 -12.33 -4.11 -8.22
C LEU A 98 -11.83 -2.79 -8.80
N ALA A 99 -12.64 -2.14 -9.65
CA ALA A 99 -12.28 -0.83 -10.20
C ALA A 99 -12.04 0.20 -9.10
N THR A 100 -12.84 0.14 -8.02
CA THR A 100 -12.67 1.01 -6.84
C THR A 100 -11.37 0.70 -6.10
N THR A 101 -11.12 -0.58 -5.79
CA THR A 101 -9.88 -1.01 -5.11
C THR A 101 -8.63 -0.62 -5.91
N VAL A 102 -8.64 -0.79 -7.23
CA VAL A 102 -7.49 -0.39 -8.08
C VAL A 102 -7.28 1.13 -8.07
N ALA A 103 -8.35 1.93 -8.04
CA ALA A 103 -8.24 3.38 -7.92
C ALA A 103 -7.65 3.81 -6.56
N GLU A 104 -8.01 3.12 -5.47
CA GLU A 104 -7.43 3.37 -4.15
C GLU A 104 -5.95 2.99 -4.09
N ILE A 105 -5.55 1.89 -4.73
CA ILE A 105 -4.14 1.50 -4.90
C ILE A 105 -3.38 2.60 -5.68
N ALA A 106 -3.96 3.09 -6.79
CA ALA A 106 -3.36 4.15 -7.59
C ALA A 106 -3.10 5.41 -6.78
N LYS A 107 -4.06 5.80 -5.94
CA LYS A 107 -3.95 6.95 -5.05
C LYS A 107 -2.84 6.75 -4.00
N ALA A 108 -2.84 5.60 -3.32
CA ALA A 108 -1.84 5.28 -2.29
C ALA A 108 -0.42 5.26 -2.87
N VAL A 109 -0.25 4.72 -4.09
CA VAL A 109 1.05 4.74 -4.79
C VAL A 109 1.47 6.16 -5.18
N GLY A 110 0.53 7.00 -5.60
CA GLY A 110 0.79 8.42 -5.88
C GLY A 110 1.30 9.18 -4.64
N GLU A 111 0.70 8.92 -3.48
CA GLU A 111 1.08 9.53 -2.20
C GLU A 111 2.47 9.07 -1.73
N LEU A 112 2.86 7.83 -1.99
CA LEU A 112 4.22 7.31 -1.71
C LEU A 112 5.31 7.96 -2.57
N SER A 113 4.92 8.59 -3.68
CA SER A 113 5.86 9.21 -4.62
C SER A 113 6.07 10.70 -4.41
N SER A 114 5.27 11.33 -3.53
CA SER A 114 5.28 12.76 -3.21
C SER A 114 6.20 13.08 -2.04
#